data_AF-A0A7C7SEY3-F1
#
_entry.id   AF-A0A7C7SEY3-F1
#
_cell.length_a   1.000
_cell.length_b   1.000
_cell.length_c   1.000
_cell.angle_alpha   90.00
_cell.angle_beta   90.00
_cell.angle_gamma   90.00
#
_symmetry.space_group_name_H-M   'P 1'
#
loop_
_entity.id
_entity.type
_entity.pdbx_description
1 polymer ?
#
loop_
_entity_poly.entity_id
_entity_poly.type
_entity_poly.pdbx_seq_one_letter_code
_entity_poly.pdbx_strand_id
1 'polypeptide(L)' 'MEDSHLTAEEEHVYLVPALTEVEQALRVDGDYVDALRYKDTLLRMRAQLTVDAGAATQMVADADLARDRAAALQ' A
#
# COMPACT_ATOMS: atom_id res chain seq x y z
N MET A 1 -3.59 14.48 23.05
CA MET A 1 -3.16 14.73 21.66
C MET A 1 -3.05 13.37 21.03
N GLU A 2 -4.08 12.94 20.32
CA GLU A 2 -4.01 11.70 19.53
C GLU A 2 -5.10 11.84 18.47
N ASP A 3 -4.71 12.44 17.35
CA ASP A 3 -5.42 12.31 16.10
C ASP A 3 -4.38 11.76 15.12
N SER A 4 -4.22 10.44 15.15
CA SER A 4 -3.21 9.68 14.40
C SER A 4 -3.75 9.16 13.07
N HIS A 5 -4.79 9.81 12.55
CA HIS A 5 -5.34 9.53 11.23
C HIS A 5 -4.81 10.57 10.26
N LEU A 6 -4.14 10.12 9.19
CA LEU A 6 -3.85 11.00 8.06
C LEU A 6 -5.16 11.65 7.61
N THR A 7 -5.16 12.95 7.46
CA THR A 7 -6.25 13.66 6.77
C THR A 7 -6.30 13.22 5.30
N ALA A 8 -7.44 13.42 4.64
CA ALA A 8 -7.57 13.14 3.20
C ALA A 8 -6.53 13.92 2.36
N GLU A 9 -6.13 15.11 2.82
CA GLU A 9 -5.08 15.91 2.20
C GLU A 9 -3.71 15.25 2.35
N GLU A 10 -3.37 14.77 3.54
CA GLU A 10 -2.12 14.04 3.77
C GLU A 10 -2.09 12.69 3.02
N GLU A 11 -3.21 11.98 2.89
CA GLU A 11 -3.28 10.76 2.05
C GLU A 11 -2.86 11.09 0.62
N HIS A 12 -3.40 12.19 0.09
CA HIS A 12 -3.13 12.60 -1.28
C HIS A 12 -1.68 13.07 -1.49
N VAL A 13 -1.08 13.69 -0.47
CA VAL A 13 0.30 14.21 -0.52
C VAL A 13 1.34 13.10 -0.32
N TYR A 14 1.06 12.10 0.51
CA TYR A 14 2.06 11.11 0.90
C TYR A 14 1.78 9.70 0.38
N LEU A 15 0.56 9.19 0.55
CA LEU A 15 0.23 7.81 0.21
C LEU A 15 0.09 7.59 -1.31
N VAL A 16 -0.59 8.49 -2.02
CA VAL A 16 -0.81 8.35 -3.46
C VAL A 16 0.51 8.39 -4.27
N PRO A 17 1.42 9.35 -4.04
CA PRO A 17 2.71 9.37 -4.75
C PRO A 17 3.58 8.18 -4.39
N ALA A 18 3.61 7.77 -3.12
CA ALA A 18 4.40 6.60 -2.69
C ALA A 18 3.91 5.30 -3.36
N LEU A 19 2.59 5.07 -3.42
CA LEU A 19 2.02 3.93 -4.15
C LEU A 19 2.36 3.99 -5.64
N THR A 20 2.33 5.17 -6.24
CA THR A 20 2.68 5.36 -7.65
C THR A 20 4.13 4.93 -7.90
N GLU A 21 5.08 5.41 -7.11
CA GLU A 21 6.49 5.04 -7.24
C GLU A 21 6.74 3.54 -7.01
N VAL A 22 6.06 2.96 -6.02
CA VAL A 22 6.11 1.50 -5.79
C VAL A 22 5.59 0.72 -6.98
N GLU A 23 4.48 1.14 -7.58
CA GLU A 23 3.98 0.52 -8.81
C GLU A 23 4.92 0.69 -9.99
N GLN A 24 5.57 1.85 -10.14
CA GLN A 24 6.60 2.04 -11.18
C GLN A 24 7.76 1.07 -10.99
N ALA A 25 8.26 0.94 -9.76
CA ALA A 25 9.33 0.02 -9.42
C ALA A 25 8.94 -1.44 -9.74
N LEU A 26 7.72 -1.86 -9.40
CA LEU A 26 7.22 -3.21 -9.67
C LEU A 26 6.92 -3.47 -11.16
N ARG A 27 6.72 -2.43 -11.98
CA ARG A 27 6.64 -2.59 -13.44
C ARG A 27 8.00 -2.84 -14.07
N VAL A 28 9.07 -2.27 -13.49
CA VAL A 28 10.44 -2.49 -13.93
C VAL A 28 10.94 -3.86 -13.46
N ASP A 29 10.69 -4.20 -12.20
CA ASP A 29 11.03 -5.49 -11.61
C ASP A 29 9.88 -5.96 -10.70
N GLY A 30 9.09 -6.91 -11.19
CA GLY A 30 7.95 -7.45 -10.46
C GLY A 30 8.31 -8.28 -9.23
N ASP A 31 9.58 -8.68 -9.10
CA ASP A 31 10.11 -9.43 -7.96
C ASP A 31 10.96 -8.55 -7.04
N TYR A 32 10.88 -7.21 -7.21
CA TYR A 32 11.56 -6.28 -6.32
C TYR A 32 10.96 -6.34 -4.91
N VAL A 33 11.58 -7.16 -4.05
CA VAL A 33 11.09 -7.55 -2.72
C VAL A 33 10.79 -6.34 -1.84
N ASP A 34 11.63 -5.31 -1.85
CA ASP A 34 11.41 -4.13 -1.03
C ASP A 34 10.20 -3.30 -1.51
N ALA A 35 10.00 -3.19 -2.83
CA ALA A 35 8.80 -2.55 -3.37
C ALA A 35 7.52 -3.33 -3.03
N LEU A 36 7.57 -4.67 -3.04
CA LEU A 36 6.44 -5.52 -2.61
C LEU A 36 6.11 -5.29 -1.12
N ARG A 37 7.11 -5.18 -0.24
CA ARG A 37 6.91 -4.86 1.18
C ARG A 37 6.34 -3.46 1.41
N TYR A 38 6.83 -2.47 0.67
CA TYR A 38 6.26 -1.13 0.71
C TYR A 38 4.82 -1.12 0.22
N LYS A 39 4.49 -1.88 -0.83
CA LYS A 39 3.12 -2.03 -1.32
C LYS A 39 2.17 -2.56 -0.24
N ASP A 40 2.54 -3.63 0.47
CA ASP A 40 1.76 -4.18 1.59
C ASP A 40 1.45 -3.11 2.65
N THR A 41 2.48 -2.37 3.07
CA THR A 41 2.34 -1.34 4.11
C THR A 41 1.44 -0.19 3.66
N LEU A 42 1.68 0.36 2.47
CA LEU A 42 0.96 1.53 1.95
C LEU A 42 -0.51 1.22 1.66
N LEU A 43 -0.80 0.04 1.13
CA LEU A 43 -2.19 -0.39 0.87
C LEU A 43 -2.99 -0.57 2.17
N ARG A 44 -2.37 -1.06 3.25
CA ARG A 44 -3.04 -1.14 4.57
C ARG A 44 -3.32 0.22 5.16
N MET A 45 -2.36 1.14 5.07
CA MET A 45 -2.56 2.52 5.50
C MET A 45 -3.72 3.16 4.73
N ARG A 46 -3.75 2.99 3.41
CA ARG A 46 -4.86 3.49 2.59
C ARG A 46 -6.20 2.85 2.91
N ALA A 47 -6.23 1.54 3.16
CA ALA A 47 -7.44 0.83 3.57
C ALA A 47 -8.02 1.38 4.88
N GLN A 48 -7.17 1.73 5.86
CA GLN A 48 -7.60 2.31 7.14
C GLN A 48 -8.25 3.69 7.00
N LEU A 49 -7.91 4.43 5.95
CA LEU A 49 -8.44 5.77 5.65
C LEU A 49 -9.66 5.71 4.71
N THR A 50 -9.92 4.55 4.10
CA THR A 50 -10.97 4.38 3.10
C THR A 50 -12.31 4.07 3.76
N VAL A 51 -13.30 4.94 3.56
CA VAL A 51 -14.66 4.78 4.11
C VAL A 51 -15.43 3.63 3.45
N ASP A 52 -15.21 3.42 2.15
CA ASP A 52 -15.85 2.32 1.43
C ASP A 52 -15.25 0.98 1.84
N ALA A 53 -16.03 0.17 2.55
CA ALA A 53 -15.58 -1.10 3.10
C ALA A 53 -15.17 -2.10 2.00
N GLY A 54 -15.78 -2.04 0.82
CA GLY A 54 -15.43 -2.90 -0.32
C GLY A 54 -14.03 -2.57 -0.85
N ALA A 55 -13.77 -1.28 -1.09
CA ALA A 55 -12.48 -0.77 -1.50
C ALA A 55 -11.39 -1.05 -0.46
N ALA A 56 -11.68 -0.81 0.83
CA ALA A 56 -10.75 -1.13 1.91
C ALA A 56 -10.41 -2.63 1.97
N THR A 57 -11.41 -3.50 1.79
CA THR A 57 -11.21 -4.96 1.74
C THR A 57 -10.33 -5.37 0.56
N GLN A 58 -10.56 -4.79 -0.62
CA GLN A 58 -9.74 -5.07 -1.80
C GLN A 58 -8.29 -4.63 -1.59
N MET A 59 -8.06 -3.45 -1.01
CA MET A 59 -6.71 -2.97 -0.70
C MET A 59 -5.98 -3.90 0.28
N VAL A 60 -6.68 -4.43 1.28
CA VAL A 60 -6.10 -5.42 2.22
C VAL A 60 -5.73 -6.72 1.50
N ALA A 61 -6.59 -7.21 0.60
CA ALA A 61 -6.30 -8.40 -0.19
C ALA A 61 -5.08 -8.21 -1.12
N ASP A 62 -4.98 -7.05 -1.77
CA ASP A 62 -3.84 -6.70 -2.62
C ASP A 62 -2.53 -6.57 -1.81
N ALA A 63 -2.63 -6.07 -0.57
CA ALA A 63 -1.53 -6.03 0.38
C ALA A 63 -1.07 -7.44 0.79
N ASP A 64 -2.00 -8.34 1.10
CA ASP A 64 -1.70 -9.74 1.40
C ASP A 64 -0.98 -10.43 0.24
N LEU A 65 -1.47 -10.24 -1.00
CA LEU A 65 -0.81 -10.78 -2.19
C LEU A 65 0.63 -10.26 -2.36
N ALA A 66 0.86 -8.97 -2.11
CA ALA A 66 2.19 -8.38 -2.19
C ALA A 66 3.13 -8.98 -1.14
N ARG A 67 2.65 -9.16 0.10
CA ARG A 67 3.41 -9.80 1.18
C ARG A 67 3.76 -11.24 0.83
N ASP A 68 2.78 -12.02 0.38
CA ASP A 68 2.98 -13.44 0.08
C ASP A 68 4.01 -13.63 -1.04
N ARG A 69 3.96 -12.77 -2.07
CA ARG A 69 4.98 -12.75 -3.12
C ARG A 69 6.36 -12.37 -2.58
N ALA A 70 6.45 -11.33 -1.75
CA ALA A 70 7.72 -10.95 -1.13
C ALA A 70 8.32 -12.08 -0.30
N ALA A 71 7.49 -12.79 0.47
CA ALA A 71 7.91 -13.93 1.29
C ALA A 71 8.40 -15.12 0.45
N ALA A 72 7.80 -15.36 -0.71
CA ALA A 72 8.21 -16.45 -1.61
C ALA A 72 9.56 -16.19 -2.32
N LEU A 73 10.04 -14.96 -2.32
CA LEU A 73 11.29 -14.55 -2.99
C LEU A 73 12.50 -14.50 -2.02
N GLN A 74 12.32 -14.86 -0.75
CA GLN A 74 13.37 -14.90 0.28
C GLN A 74 13.83 -16.33 0.60
#